data_AF-A0A6I2M1P9-F1
#
_entry.id   AF-A0A6I2M1P9-F1
#
_cell.length_a   1.000
_cell.length_b   1.000
_cell.length_c   1.000
_cell.angle_alpha   90.00
_cell.angle_beta   90.00
_cell.angle_gamma   90.00
#
_symmetry.space_group_name_H-M   'P 1'
#
loop_
_entity.id
_entity.type
_entity.pdbx_description
1 polymer ?
#
loop_
_entity_poly.entity_id
_entity_poly.type
_entity_poly.pdbx_seq_one_letter_code
_entity_poly.pdbx_strand_id
1 'polypeptide(L)'
;MLKSQTRQSSWRRANIAKYTAHLAVQRALLSGTLQKQGCEVCGSNAVDAHHDQYEEPLNVRWLCRRHHVKLHYYGEDMFPIGRSSLEAQSHEE
;
A
#
# COMPACT_ATOMS: atom_id res chain seq x y z
N MET A 1 2.20 6.13 -30.61
CA MET A 1 1.44 5.81 -29.38
C MET A 1 2.18 4.71 -28.63
N LEU A 2 2.76 4.99 -27.46
CA LEU A 2 3.51 3.97 -26.69
C LEU A 2 2.55 2.89 -26.17
N LYS A 3 2.51 1.74 -26.87
CA LYS A 3 1.81 0.52 -26.44
C LYS A 3 2.66 -0.24 -25.42
N SER A 4 3.00 0.40 -24.30
CA SER A 4 3.71 -0.29 -23.22
C SER A 4 2.71 -1.03 -22.33
N GLN A 5 2.58 -2.35 -22.58
CA GLN A 5 1.75 -3.28 -21.80
C GLN A 5 2.53 -3.85 -20.61
N THR A 6 3.15 -2.99 -19.80
CA THR A 6 3.79 -3.46 -18.57
C THR A 6 2.72 -3.88 -17.55
N ARG A 7 3.05 -4.84 -16.67
CA ARG A 7 2.17 -5.25 -15.56
C ARG A 7 1.68 -4.03 -14.74
N GLN A 8 2.54 -3.02 -14.58
CA GLN A 8 2.21 -1.76 -13.92
C GLN A 8 1.20 -0.90 -14.70
N SER A 9 1.30 -0.82 -16.04
CA SER A 9 0.32 -0.05 -16.83
C SER A 9 -1.05 -0.73 -16.84
N SER A 10 -1.09 -2.07 -16.90
CA SER A 10 -2.33 -2.83 -16.77
C SER A 10 -2.96 -2.70 -15.39
N TRP A 11 -2.19 -2.77 -14.31
CA TRP A 11 -2.71 -2.58 -12.94
C TRP A 11 -3.33 -1.19 -12.74
N ARG A 12 -2.67 -0.13 -13.23
CA ARG A 12 -3.19 1.25 -13.15
C ARG A 12 -4.52 1.43 -13.87
N ARG A 13 -4.70 0.78 -15.03
CA ARG A 13 -5.98 0.82 -15.78
C ARG A 13 -7.08 0.06 -15.06
N ALA A 14 -6.75 -1.05 -14.40
CA ALA A 14 -7.72 -1.85 -13.65
C ALA A 14 -8.07 -1.24 -12.28
N ASN A 15 -7.20 -0.41 -11.70
CA ASN A 15 -7.35 0.15 -10.35
C ASN A 15 -7.23 1.68 -10.37
N ILE A 16 -8.05 2.34 -11.19
CA ILE A 16 -7.96 3.79 -11.42
C ILE A 16 -8.11 4.58 -10.11
N ALA A 17 -9.11 4.26 -9.29
CA ALA A 17 -9.37 4.95 -8.01
C ALA A 17 -8.16 4.88 -7.05
N LYS A 18 -7.58 3.68 -6.89
CA LYS A 18 -6.39 3.48 -6.06
C LYS A 18 -5.19 4.24 -6.60
N TYR A 19 -4.97 4.18 -7.92
CA TYR A 19 -3.91 4.92 -8.57
C TYR A 19 -4.07 6.43 -8.39
N THR A 20 -5.28 6.97 -8.54
CA THR A 20 -5.54 8.40 -8.34
C THR A 20 -5.32 8.82 -6.89
N ALA A 21 -5.69 7.99 -5.91
CA ALA A 21 -5.45 8.27 -4.50
C ALA A 21 -3.95 8.35 -4.18
N HIS A 22 -3.16 7.40 -4.67
CA HIS A 22 -1.70 7.45 -4.50
C HIS A 22 -1.07 8.68 -5.17
N LEU A 23 -1.53 9.07 -6.36
CA LEU A 23 -1.05 10.29 -7.02
C LEU A 23 -1.39 11.55 -6.22
N ALA A 24 -2.58 11.61 -5.62
CA ALA A 24 -2.99 12.73 -4.79
C ALA A 24 -2.12 12.86 -3.53
N VAL A 25 -1.82 11.75 -2.83
CA VAL A 25 -0.86 11.73 -1.72
C VAL A 25 0.50 12.23 -2.17
N GLN A 26 1.04 11.71 -3.29
CA GLN A 26 2.34 12.14 -3.81
C GLN A 26 2.37 13.65 -4.09
N ARG A 27 1.32 14.18 -4.73
CA ARG A 27 1.22 15.63 -4.99
C ARG A 27 1.13 16.44 -3.71
N ALA A 28 0.33 16.01 -2.74
CA ALA A 28 0.17 16.71 -1.47
C ALA A 28 1.45 16.69 -0.63
N LEU A 29 2.24 15.61 -0.70
CA LEU A 29 3.57 15.53 -0.09
C LEU A 29 4.54 16.51 -0.76
N LEU A 30 4.53 16.59 -2.09
CA LEU A 30 5.40 17.50 -2.84
C LEU A 30 5.04 18.97 -2.62
N SER A 31 3.75 19.29 -2.51
CA SER A 31 3.29 20.65 -2.23
C SER A 31 3.40 21.04 -0.75
N GLY A 32 3.70 20.08 0.14
CA GLY A 32 3.70 20.28 1.59
C GLY A 32 2.32 20.38 2.22
N THR A 33 1.24 20.22 1.43
CA THR A 33 -0.15 20.18 1.92
C THR A 33 -0.38 18.98 2.84
N LEU A 34 0.34 17.88 2.60
CA LEU A 34 0.36 16.70 3.45
C LEU A 34 1.79 16.48 3.95
N GLN A 35 1.93 16.12 5.22
CA GLN A 35 3.23 15.80 5.82
C GLN A 35 3.19 14.38 6.37
N LYS A 36 4.26 13.63 6.12
CA LYS A 36 4.41 12.28 6.68
C LYS A 36 4.48 12.36 8.20
N GLN A 37 3.70 11.53 8.88
CA GLN A 37 3.83 11.33 10.31
C GLN A 37 4.60 10.03 10.60
N GLY A 38 5.06 9.88 11.84
CA GLY A 38 5.58 8.60 12.31
C GLY A 38 4.50 7.51 12.27
N CYS A 39 4.92 6.25 12.26
CA CYS A 39 4.00 5.12 12.27
C CYS A 39 3.07 5.21 13.49
N GLU A 40 1.76 5.15 13.29
CA GLU A 40 0.77 5.25 14.38
C GLU A 40 0.93 4.19 15.47
N VAL A 41 1.53 3.05 15.14
CA VAL A 41 1.70 1.92 16.07
C VAL A 41 3.04 1.94 16.79
N CYS A 42 4.12 2.39 16.15
CA CYS A 42 5.47 2.31 16.74
C CYS A 42 6.37 3.54 16.54
N GLY A 43 5.85 4.63 15.98
CA GLY A 43 6.57 5.89 15.81
C GLY A 43 7.72 5.87 14.79
N SER A 44 7.92 4.80 14.01
CA SER A 44 8.97 4.77 12.99
C SER A 44 8.72 5.81 11.91
N ASN A 45 9.78 6.50 11.46
CA ASN A 45 9.69 7.51 10.40
C ASN A 45 9.66 6.91 8.99
N ALA A 46 10.03 5.64 8.84
CA ALA A 46 9.95 4.92 7.57
C ALA A 46 8.52 4.40 7.38
N VAL A 47 7.67 5.25 6.80
CA VAL A 47 6.23 5.01 6.65
C VAL A 47 5.75 5.04 5.20
N ASP A 48 4.70 4.26 4.98
CA ASP A 48 3.85 4.29 3.80
C ASP A 48 2.50 4.91 4.18
N ALA A 49 1.82 5.51 3.20
CA ALA A 49 0.45 5.96 3.34
C ALA A 49 -0.50 4.77 3.15
N HIS A 50 -1.26 4.44 4.18
CA HIS A 50 -2.34 3.46 4.12
C HIS A 50 -3.66 4.20 3.87
N HIS A 51 -4.45 3.69 2.92
CA HIS A 51 -5.78 4.20 2.61
C HIS A 51 -6.82 3.22 3.17
N ASP A 52 -7.58 3.63 4.17
CA ASP A 52 -8.77 2.89 4.61
C ASP A 52 -9.93 3.10 3.62
N GLN A 53 -10.02 4.29 3.01
CA GLN A 53 -11.00 4.64 1.97
C GLN A 53 -10.31 5.39 0.82
N TYR A 54 -10.30 4.79 -0.38
CA TYR A 54 -9.66 5.40 -1.56
C TYR A 54 -10.41 6.61 -2.13
N GLU A 55 -11.65 6.82 -1.71
CA GLU A 55 -12.46 8.00 -2.06
C GLU A 55 -12.00 9.27 -1.31
N GLU A 56 -11.26 9.10 -0.22
CA GLU A 56 -10.69 10.18 0.59
C GLU A 56 -9.16 10.16 0.48
N PRO A 57 -8.59 10.59 -0.66
CA PRO A 57 -7.22 10.27 -1.02
C PRO A 57 -6.15 10.92 -0.12
N LEU A 58 -6.49 11.95 0.64
CA LEU A 58 -5.57 12.60 1.59
C LEU A 58 -5.83 12.15 3.04
N ASN A 59 -6.92 11.42 3.30
CA ASN A 59 -7.19 10.80 4.58
C ASN A 59 -6.42 9.47 4.63
N VAL A 60 -5.16 9.56 5.06
CA VAL A 60 -4.25 8.42 5.10
C VAL A 60 -3.68 8.23 6.49
N ARG A 61 -3.47 6.97 6.82
CA ARG A 61 -2.76 6.56 8.03
C ARG A 61 -1.30 6.34 7.70
N TRP A 62 -0.42 6.74 8.61
CA TRP A 62 1.01 6.54 8.44
C TRP A 62 1.43 5.26 9.14
N LEU A 63 1.87 4.27 8.36
CA LEU A 63 2.26 2.96 8.90
C LEU A 63 3.60 2.55 8.34
N CYS A 64 4.48 2.03 9.20
CA CYS A 64 5.68 1.37 8.72
C CYS A 64 5.30 0.08 8.01
N ARG A 65 6.15 -0.38 7.08
CA ARG A 65 5.85 -1.55 6.24
C ARG A 65 5.37 -2.78 7.02
N ARG A 66 5.95 -3.04 8.20
CA ARG A 66 5.54 -4.15 9.08
C ARG A 66 4.08 -4.03 9.53
N HIS A 67 3.68 -2.86 10.03
CA HIS A 67 2.31 -2.62 10.49
C HIS A 67 1.33 -2.46 9.32
N HIS A 68 1.78 -1.86 8.23
CA HIS A 68 1.00 -1.73 7.01
C HIS A 68 0.62 -3.10 6.45
N VAL A 69 1.58 -4.01 6.31
CA VAL A 69 1.31 -5.39 5.84
C VAL A 69 0.49 -6.16 6.86
N LYS A 70 0.75 -6.00 8.16
CA LYS A 70 -0.05 -6.65 9.20
C LYS A 70 -1.51 -6.25 9.07
N LEU A 71 -1.81 -4.97 8.83
CA LEU A 71 -3.15 -4.48 8.61
C LEU A 71 -3.77 -5.10 7.35
N HIS A 72 -3.01 -5.15 6.25
CA HIS A 72 -3.45 -5.76 4.98
C HIS A 72 -3.66 -7.27 5.02
N TYR A 73 -2.93 -7.99 5.87
CA TYR A 73 -3.11 -9.43 6.05
C TYR A 73 -4.51 -9.77 6.60
N TYR A 74 -5.20 -8.79 7.19
CA TYR A 74 -6.58 -8.88 7.63
C TYR A 74 -7.59 -8.23 6.67
N GLY A 75 -7.15 -7.69 5.53
CA GLY A 75 -8.02 -7.17 4.47
C GLY A 75 -7.48 -5.91 3.78
N GLU A 76 -7.13 -6.05 2.49
CA GLU A 76 -7.05 -5.00 1.45
C GLU A 76 -5.85 -4.04 1.35
N ASP A 77 -4.70 -4.43 0.73
CA ASP A 77 -4.10 -3.75 -0.46
C ASP A 77 -2.74 -4.27 -1.00
N MET A 78 -2.60 -4.04 -2.32
CA MET A 78 -1.50 -3.93 -3.29
C MET A 78 -0.34 -4.92 -3.37
N PHE A 79 0.18 -5.40 -2.26
CA PHE A 79 1.30 -6.35 -2.28
C PHE A 79 1.07 -7.39 -1.20
N PRO A 80 0.28 -8.45 -1.46
CA PRO A 80 0.45 -9.65 -0.67
C PRO A 80 1.94 -9.96 -0.73
N ILE A 81 2.64 -9.82 0.41
CA ILE A 81 3.95 -10.43 0.55
C ILE A 81 3.69 -11.87 0.16
N GLY A 82 4.27 -12.29 -0.95
CA GLY A 82 4.01 -13.61 -1.50
C GLY A 82 4.05 -14.60 -0.35
N ARG A 83 3.04 -15.46 -0.26
CA ARG A 83 3.13 -16.65 0.58
C ARG A 83 4.46 -17.29 0.22
N SER A 84 5.50 -17.04 1.02
CA SER A 84 6.71 -17.83 1.00
C SER A 84 6.23 -19.17 1.52
N SER A 85 6.26 -20.16 0.64
CA SER A 85 6.06 -21.57 0.95
C SER A 85 6.58 -21.87 2.36
N LEU A 86 5.65 -22.08 3.28
CA LEU A 86 5.87 -22.78 4.53
C LEU A 86 4.71 -23.75 4.72
N GLU A 87 4.47 -24.57 3.68
CA GLU A 87 3.99 -25.93 3.88
C GLU A 87 5.21 -26.83 3.84
N ALA A 88 5.92 -26.86 4.96
CA ALA A 88 6.92 -27.85 5.27
C ALA A 88 6.78 -28.14 6.77
N GLN A 89 5.89 -29.07 7.09
CA GLN A 89 6.07 -30.05 8.16
C GLN A 89 4.91 -31.05 8.14
N SER A 90 5.22 -32.18 7.51
CA SER A 90 4.73 -33.52 7.85
C SER A 90 4.58 -33.71 9.36
N HIS A 91 3.45 -34.24 9.79
CA HIS A 91 3.41 -35.15 10.94
C HIS A 91 2.48 -36.31 10.59
N GLU A 92 3.08 -37.50 10.64
CA GLU A 92 2.51 -38.84 10.56
C GLU A 92 1.26 -39.04 11.44
N GLU A 93 0.33 -39.85 10.93
CA GLU A 93 -0.15 -41.08 11.58
C GLU A 93 -0.60 -42.09 10.52
#